data_AF-A0A6L4YQX1-F1
#
_entry.id   AF-A0A6L4YQX1-F1
#
_cell.length_a   1.000
_cell.length_b   1.000
_cell.length_c   1.000
_cell.angle_alpha   90.00
_cell.angle_beta   90.00
_cell.angle_gamma   90.00
#
_symmetry.space_group_name_H-M   'P 1'
#
loop_
_entity.id
_entity.type
_entity.pdbx_description
1 polymer ?
#
loop_
_entity_poly.entity_id
_entity_poly.type
_entity_poly.pdbx_seq_one_letter_code
_entity_poly.pdbx_strand_id
1 'polypeptide(L)'
;MATSYKTPGVYVEEIPKFPPSIAPVETAIPAFVGYTEKAVRNGETLLKKPTRIESLAEYEELFGGPPSQNVEVFLNGDNAFVRSQAESMLYLFDSLRLFYANGGGKCYIVSVGAYPSAPSGILAADIEAGLLEL
;
A
#
# COMPACT_ATOMS: atom_id res chain seq x y z
N MET A 1 17.37 -41.62 -19.77
CA MET A 1 18.21 -42.37 -20.75
C MET A 1 19.00 -43.40 -19.96
N ALA A 2 19.08 -44.65 -20.42
CA ALA A 2 19.82 -45.69 -19.71
C ALA A 2 21.33 -45.42 -19.81
N THR A 3 21.99 -45.20 -18.68
CA THR A 3 23.45 -45.10 -18.58
C THR A 3 24.05 -46.49 -18.83
N SER A 4 24.76 -46.64 -19.93
CA SER A 4 25.43 -47.91 -20.28
C SER A 4 26.81 -47.94 -19.64
N TYR A 5 26.96 -48.71 -18.57
CA TYR A 5 28.23 -48.96 -17.92
C TYR A 5 29.04 -49.97 -18.74
N LYS A 6 30.23 -49.56 -19.20
CA LYS A 6 31.04 -50.33 -20.15
C LYS A 6 32.08 -51.26 -19.51
N THR A 7 32.28 -51.21 -18.20
CA THR A 7 33.26 -52.06 -17.51
C THR A 7 32.64 -52.79 -16.31
N PRO A 8 33.04 -54.05 -16.02
CA PRO A 8 32.63 -54.70 -14.79
C PRO A 8 33.22 -53.96 -13.59
N GLY A 9 32.36 -53.49 -12.68
CA GLY A 9 32.78 -52.71 -11.52
C GLY A 9 31.59 -52.24 -10.68
N VAL A 10 31.87 -51.68 -9.51
CA VAL A 10 30.88 -51.02 -8.66
C VAL A 10 30.86 -49.54 -9.01
N TYR A 11 29.68 -49.00 -9.33
CA TYR A 11 29.48 -47.59 -9.64
C TYR A 11 28.60 -46.94 -8.58
N VAL A 12 28.98 -45.75 -8.14
CA VAL A 12 28.18 -44.90 -7.25
C VAL A 12 27.78 -43.67 -8.05
N GLU A 13 26.48 -43.48 -8.24
CA GLU A 13 25.91 -42.26 -8.80
C GLU A 13 25.36 -41.41 -7.65
N GLU A 14 25.97 -40.26 -7.39
CA GLU A 14 25.35 -39.22 -6.58
C GLU A 14 24.42 -38.40 -7.48
N ILE A 15 23.11 -38.61 -7.33
CA ILE A 15 22.10 -37.75 -7.94
C ILE A 15 21.86 -36.60 -6.95
N PRO A 16 22.32 -35.36 -7.22
CA PRO A 16 22.04 -34.23 -6.35
C PRO A 16 20.55 -33.93 -6.41
N LYS A 17 19.81 -34.49 -5.45
CA LYS A 17 18.38 -34.27 -5.28
C LYS A 17 18.19 -33.20 -4.22
N PHE A 18 18.75 -32.01 -4.47
CA PHE A 18 18.34 -30.86 -3.68
C PHE A 18 16.86 -30.64 -4.00
N PRO A 19 15.95 -30.70 -3.00
CA PRO A 19 14.59 -30.24 -3.23
C PRO A 19 14.67 -28.81 -3.79
N PRO A 20 13.78 -28.42 -4.72
CA PRO A 20 13.75 -27.04 -5.17
C PRO A 20 13.66 -26.15 -3.93
N SER A 21 14.61 -25.23 -3.80
CA SER A 21 14.58 -24.26 -2.71
C SER A 21 13.26 -23.50 -2.81
N ILE A 22 12.40 -23.62 -1.80
CA ILE A 22 11.15 -22.88 -1.74
C ILE A 22 11.53 -21.41 -1.60
N ALA A 23 11.31 -20.63 -2.64
CA ALA A 23 11.39 -19.18 -2.54
C ALA A 23 10.37 -18.75 -1.46
N PRO A 24 10.78 -17.97 -0.45
CA PRO A 24 9.84 -17.46 0.53
C PRO A 24 8.79 -16.62 -0.20
N VAL A 25 7.52 -17.03 -0.09
CA VAL A 25 6.37 -16.26 -0.56
C VAL A 25 5.98 -15.36 0.61
N GLU A 26 5.91 -14.05 0.37
CA GLU A 26 5.47 -13.10 1.39
C GLU A 26 4.04 -13.47 1.84
N THR A 27 3.87 -13.76 3.13
CA THR A 27 2.63 -14.37 3.67
C THR A 27 1.57 -13.35 4.09
N ALA A 28 1.81 -12.05 3.88
CA ALA A 28 0.82 -11.00 4.13
C ALA A 28 1.21 -9.72 3.37
N ILE A 29 0.75 -9.59 2.13
CA ILE A 29 0.83 -8.31 1.41
C ILE A 29 -0.44 -7.52 1.76
N PRO A 30 -0.34 -6.43 2.55
CA PRO A 30 -1.51 -5.66 2.96
C PRO A 30 -2.11 -4.88 1.77
N ALA A 31 -3.39 -4.59 1.88
CA ALA A 31 -4.10 -3.67 1.00
C ALA A 31 -4.69 -2.52 1.81
N PHE A 32 -4.48 -1.29 1.32
CA PHE A 32 -5.01 -0.07 1.91
C PHE A 32 -6.05 0.53 0.97
N VAL A 33 -7.25 0.77 1.50
CA VAL A 33 -8.38 1.31 0.74
C VAL A 33 -8.74 2.68 1.30
N GLY A 34 -8.87 3.69 0.44
CA GLY A 34 -9.26 5.03 0.87
C GLY A 34 -9.22 6.09 -0.23
N TYR A 35 -9.53 7.33 0.16
CA TYR A 35 -9.46 8.47 -0.74
C TYR A 35 -8.01 8.94 -0.89
N THR A 36 -7.67 9.42 -2.08
CA THR A 36 -6.32 9.90 -2.44
C THR A 36 -6.41 11.29 -3.06
N GLU A 37 -5.29 11.99 -3.22
CA GLU A 37 -5.29 13.30 -3.89
C GLU A 37 -5.60 13.14 -5.39
N LYS A 38 -4.94 12.15 -6.01
CA LYS A 38 -5.09 11.75 -7.40
C LYS A 38 -5.04 10.23 -7.50
N ALA A 39 -5.33 9.69 -8.68
CA ALA A 39 -5.20 8.27 -8.95
C ALA A 39 -4.88 8.10 -10.43
N VAL A 40 -3.65 8.46 -10.84
CA VAL A 40 -3.26 8.50 -12.26
C VAL A 40 -1.86 7.92 -12.45
N ARG A 41 -1.69 7.08 -13.47
CA ARG A 41 -0.41 6.59 -13.95
C ARG A 41 -0.30 6.81 -15.44
N ASN A 42 0.67 7.59 -15.90
CA ASN A 42 0.90 7.86 -17.32
C ASN A 42 -0.36 8.34 -18.09
N GLY A 43 -1.25 9.09 -17.42
CA GLY A 43 -2.52 9.56 -17.99
C GLY A 43 -3.69 8.57 -17.88
N GLU A 44 -3.46 7.35 -17.40
CA GLU A 44 -4.52 6.38 -17.12
C GLU A 44 -5.01 6.47 -15.68
N THR A 45 -6.32 6.31 -15.48
CA THR A 45 -6.92 6.28 -14.14
C THR A 45 -6.62 4.97 -13.40
N LEU A 46 -6.22 5.11 -12.14
CA LEU A 46 -6.04 4.06 -11.14
C LEU A 46 -7.25 3.96 -10.18
N LEU A 47 -8.32 4.72 -10.44
CA LEU A 47 -9.51 4.72 -9.59
C LEU A 47 -10.10 3.30 -9.51
N LYS A 48 -10.32 2.80 -8.29
CA LYS A 48 -10.83 1.46 -7.98
C LYS A 48 -10.01 0.32 -8.62
N LYS A 49 -8.73 0.56 -8.90
CA LYS A 49 -7.81 -0.47 -9.41
C LYS A 49 -6.73 -0.74 -8.37
N PRO A 50 -6.67 -1.96 -7.80
CA PRO A 50 -5.60 -2.33 -6.89
C PRO A 50 -4.24 -2.16 -7.57
N THR A 51 -3.44 -1.24 -7.03
CA THR A 51 -2.13 -0.90 -7.58
C THR A 51 -1.08 -1.26 -6.55
N ARG A 52 -0.15 -2.13 -6.95
CA ARG A 52 1.00 -2.51 -6.11
C ARG A 52 2.00 -1.36 -6.07
N ILE A 53 2.47 -1.05 -4.87
CA ILE A 53 3.57 -0.13 -4.61
C ILE A 53 4.58 -0.76 -3.65
N GLU A 54 5.83 -0.32 -3.69
CA GLU A 54 6.90 -0.81 -2.80
C GLU A 54 7.43 0.26 -1.85
N SER A 55 7.05 1.53 -2.05
CA SER A 55 7.55 2.67 -1.28
C SER A 55 6.54 3.80 -1.18
N LEU A 56 6.73 4.68 -0.18
CA LEU A 56 5.96 5.91 -0.06
C LEU A 56 6.20 6.88 -1.25
N ALA A 57 7.39 6.86 -1.85
CA ALA A 57 7.70 7.69 -3.01
C ALA A 57 6.85 7.30 -4.24
N GLU A 58 6.68 5.99 -4.47
CA GLU A 58 5.76 5.49 -5.50
C GLU A 58 4.30 5.88 -5.22
N TYR A 59 3.90 5.88 -3.93
CA TYR A 59 2.59 6.38 -3.56
C TYR A 59 2.41 7.84 -3.95
N GLU A 60 3.36 8.72 -3.59
CA GLU A 60 3.28 10.15 -3.89
C GLU A 60 3.25 10.42 -5.41
N GLU A 61 3.98 9.65 -6.19
CA GLU A 61 3.98 9.72 -7.65
C GLU A 61 2.59 9.41 -8.24
N LEU A 62 1.96 8.31 -7.80
CA LEU A 62 0.73 7.77 -8.38
C LEU A 62 -0.56 8.35 -7.78
N PHE A 63 -0.54 8.59 -6.47
CA PHE A 63 -1.71 8.92 -5.65
C PHE A 63 -1.65 10.31 -4.99
N GLY A 64 -0.48 10.93 -4.96
CA GLY A 64 -0.26 12.27 -4.41
C GLY A 64 0.02 12.28 -2.92
N GLY A 65 -0.11 13.46 -2.32
CA GLY A 65 0.25 13.74 -0.93
C GLY A 65 -0.92 13.65 0.06
N PRO A 66 -0.70 14.09 1.31
CA PRO A 66 -1.73 14.10 2.34
C PRO A 66 -2.86 15.09 1.99
N PRO A 67 -4.07 14.88 2.52
CA PRO A 67 -5.15 15.86 2.42
C PRO A 67 -4.77 17.14 3.18
N SER A 68 -5.27 18.29 2.71
CA SER A 68 -5.17 19.54 3.46
C SER A 68 -5.95 19.43 4.77
N GLN A 69 -5.36 19.90 5.86
CA GLN A 69 -5.99 19.91 7.18
C GLN A 69 -6.34 21.34 7.57
N ASN A 70 -7.60 21.56 7.96
CA ASN A 70 -8.02 22.82 8.54
C ASN A 70 -7.69 22.79 10.04
N VAL A 71 -6.91 23.77 10.50
CA VAL A 71 -6.54 23.91 11.91
C VAL A 71 -7.18 25.18 12.44
N GLU A 72 -8.11 25.03 13.37
CA GLU A 72 -8.71 26.16 14.09
C GLU A 72 -7.88 26.50 15.31
N VAL A 73 -7.51 27.78 15.44
CA VAL A 73 -6.71 28.29 16.56
C VAL A 73 -7.59 29.18 17.42
N PHE A 74 -7.63 28.89 18.72
CA PHE A 74 -8.37 29.63 19.72
C PHE A 74 -7.39 30.53 20.50
N LEU A 75 -7.64 31.84 20.45
CA LEU A 75 -6.91 32.84 21.21
C LEU A 75 -7.76 33.36 22.37
N ASN A 76 -7.12 33.84 23.44
CA ASN A 76 -7.81 34.53 24.52
C ASN A 76 -8.04 36.02 24.18
N GLY A 77 -8.63 36.78 25.11
CA GLY A 77 -8.87 38.22 24.95
C GLY A 77 -7.60 39.08 24.80
N ASP A 78 -6.43 38.53 25.13
CA ASP A 78 -5.11 39.19 25.00
C ASP A 78 -4.36 38.72 23.74
N ASN A 79 -5.04 38.05 22.79
CA ASN A 79 -4.44 37.40 21.62
C ASN A 79 -3.37 36.34 21.95
N ALA A 80 -3.35 35.80 23.17
CA ALA A 80 -2.47 34.70 23.54
C ALA A 80 -3.08 33.35 23.10
N PHE A 81 -2.22 32.43 22.65
CA PHE A 81 -2.61 31.07 22.26
C PHE A 81 -3.20 30.30 23.44
N VAL A 82 -4.38 29.71 23.24
CA VAL A 82 -5.04 28.85 24.24
C VAL A 82 -5.01 27.39 23.81
N ARG A 83 -5.49 27.12 22.59
CA ARG A 83 -5.57 25.76 22.03
C ARG A 83 -5.72 25.82 20.52
N SER A 84 -5.44 24.71 19.87
CA SER A 84 -5.79 24.47 18.47
C SER A 84 -6.57 23.15 18.36
N GLN A 85 -7.51 23.10 17.42
CA GLN A 85 -8.20 21.87 17.04
C GLN A 85 -8.04 21.64 15.54
N ALA A 86 -7.80 20.38 15.18
CA ALA A 86 -7.78 19.93 13.80
C ALA A 86 -8.62 18.67 13.75
N GLU A 87 -9.57 18.61 12.82
CA GLU A 87 -10.33 17.41 12.53
C GLU A 87 -9.79 16.78 11.26
N SER A 88 -9.44 15.50 11.33
CA SER A 88 -9.08 14.69 10.17
C SER A 88 -9.96 13.46 10.11
N MET A 89 -10.40 13.10 8.90
CA MET A 89 -11.15 11.87 8.64
C MET A 89 -10.47 11.01 7.56
N LEU A 90 -9.39 11.51 6.95
CA LEU A 90 -8.72 10.92 5.80
C LEU A 90 -7.31 10.53 6.19
N TYR A 91 -7.14 9.28 6.64
CA TYR A 91 -5.90 8.79 7.25
C TYR A 91 -5.07 7.88 6.35
N LEU A 92 -5.44 7.69 5.08
CA LEU A 92 -4.77 6.74 4.19
C LEU A 92 -3.28 7.06 4.03
N PHE A 93 -2.94 8.31 3.69
CA PHE A 93 -1.55 8.75 3.54
C PHE A 93 -0.75 8.58 4.83
N ASP A 94 -1.27 9.05 5.97
CA ASP A 94 -0.57 8.95 7.25
C ASP A 94 -0.40 7.50 7.71
N SER A 95 -1.38 6.63 7.43
CA SER A 95 -1.30 5.19 7.70
C SER A 95 -0.20 4.52 6.89
N LEU A 96 -0.04 4.89 5.61
CA LEU A 96 1.05 4.41 4.77
C LEU A 96 2.40 4.93 5.24
N ARG A 97 2.48 6.21 5.60
CA ARG A 97 3.71 6.78 6.17
C ARG A 97 4.14 6.02 7.42
N LEU A 98 3.19 5.71 8.31
CA LEU A 98 3.45 4.90 9.50
C LEU A 98 3.85 3.46 9.13
N PHE A 99 3.17 2.83 8.18
CA PHE A 99 3.50 1.48 7.71
C PHE A 99 4.94 1.38 7.21
N TYR A 100 5.35 2.26 6.30
CA TYR A 100 6.71 2.27 5.76
C TYR A 100 7.76 2.67 6.81
N ALA A 101 7.43 3.59 7.72
CA ALA A 101 8.31 3.96 8.83
C ALA A 101 8.57 2.78 9.81
N ASN A 102 7.66 1.81 9.87
CA ASN A 102 7.78 0.58 10.67
C ASN A 102 8.33 -0.62 9.88
N GLY A 103 8.96 -0.39 8.73
CA GLY A 103 9.55 -1.46 7.91
C GLY A 103 8.57 -2.17 7.00
N GLY A 104 7.43 -1.54 6.68
CA GLY A 104 6.49 -2.01 5.69
C GLY A 104 7.15 -2.21 4.32
N GLY A 105 6.74 -3.28 3.62
CA GLY A 105 7.23 -3.64 2.29
C GLY A 105 6.18 -3.38 1.21
N LYS A 106 6.02 -4.35 0.32
CA LYS A 106 5.02 -4.28 -0.76
C LYS A 106 3.61 -4.21 -0.17
N CYS A 107 2.78 -3.34 -0.75
CA CYS A 107 1.36 -3.30 -0.44
C CYS A 107 0.55 -2.92 -1.68
N TYR A 108 -0.76 -3.12 -1.60
CA TYR A 108 -1.71 -2.65 -2.61
C TYR A 108 -2.44 -1.41 -2.12
N ILE A 109 -2.66 -0.47 -3.02
CA ILE A 109 -3.49 0.71 -2.78
C ILE A 109 -4.72 0.62 -3.67
N VAL A 110 -5.88 0.87 -3.09
CA VAL A 110 -7.14 1.06 -3.80
C VAL A 110 -7.65 2.46 -3.50
N SER A 111 -7.52 3.35 -4.49
CA SER A 111 -8.13 4.68 -4.44
C SER A 111 -9.62 4.56 -4.74
N VAL A 112 -10.47 5.03 -3.83
CA VAL A 112 -11.94 5.05 -4.04
C VAL A 112 -12.46 6.39 -4.57
N GLY A 113 -11.61 7.41 -4.60
CA GLY A 113 -11.97 8.76 -5.04
C GLY A 113 -10.92 9.80 -4.67
N ALA A 114 -11.09 11.00 -5.22
CA ALA A 114 -10.34 12.18 -4.80
C ALA A 114 -10.80 12.64 -3.40
N TYR A 115 -9.97 13.40 -2.69
CA TYR A 115 -10.37 13.97 -1.39
C TYR A 115 -11.66 14.79 -1.51
N PRO A 116 -12.72 14.46 -0.74
CA PRO A 116 -13.97 15.21 -0.79
C PRO A 116 -13.80 16.60 -0.14
N SER A 117 -14.48 17.60 -0.69
CA SER A 117 -14.44 18.98 -0.18
C SER A 117 -15.14 19.17 1.17
N ALA A 118 -15.89 18.18 1.63
CA ALA A 118 -16.60 18.19 2.91
C ALA A 118 -16.69 16.77 3.50
N PRO A 119 -16.78 16.63 4.84
CA PRO A 119 -16.90 15.32 5.52
C PRO A 119 -18.07 14.47 5.02
N SER A 120 -19.19 15.09 4.63
CA SER A 120 -20.36 14.39 4.09
C SER A 120 -20.11 13.67 2.77
N GLY A 121 -19.00 13.98 2.08
CA GLY A 121 -18.55 13.29 0.87
C GLY A 121 -17.79 12.00 1.14
N ILE A 122 -17.53 11.66 2.41
CA ILE A 122 -16.90 10.39 2.80
C ILE A 122 -18.02 9.36 2.98
N LEU A 123 -18.20 8.50 1.98
CA LEU A 123 -19.26 7.49 1.97
C LEU A 123 -18.72 6.10 2.27
N ALA A 124 -19.45 5.34 3.10
CA ALA A 124 -19.15 3.93 3.36
C ALA A 124 -19.22 3.09 2.07
N ALA A 125 -20.19 3.39 1.19
CA ALA A 125 -20.36 2.71 -0.09
C ALA A 125 -19.13 2.79 -1.00
N ASP A 126 -18.36 3.88 -0.94
CA ASP A 126 -17.13 4.02 -1.73
C ASP A 126 -16.03 3.09 -1.22
N ILE A 127 -15.91 2.95 0.10
CA ILE A 127 -14.97 2.02 0.75
C ILE A 127 -15.37 0.57 0.48
N GLU A 128 -16.68 0.25 0.57
CA GLU A 128 -17.21 -1.07 0.22
C GLU A 128 -16.94 -1.42 -1.24
N ALA A 129 -17.15 -0.47 -2.16
CA ALA A 129 -16.82 -0.66 -3.57
C ALA A 129 -15.31 -0.90 -3.79
N GLY A 130 -14.44 -0.21 -3.06
CA GLY A 130 -12.99 -0.47 -3.12
C GLY A 130 -12.59 -1.84 -2.59
N LEU A 131 -13.28 -2.35 -1.57
CA LEU A 131 -13.03 -3.67 -1.00
C LEU A 131 -13.40 -4.81 -1.96
N LEU A 132 -14.41 -4.62 -2.82
CA LEU A 132 -14.83 -5.61 -3.81
C LEU A 132 -13.81 -5.83 -4.95
N GLU A 133 -12.85 -4.92 -5.12
CA GLU A 133 -11.83 -4.99 -6.16
C GLU A 133 -10.57 -5.76 -5.73
N LEU A 134 -10.46 -6.12 -4.44
CA LEU A 134 -9.34 -6.87 -3.85
C LEU A 134 -9.56 -8.39 -3.95
#